data_AF-A0A7Y9FFE6-F1
#
_entry.id   AF-A0A7Y9FFE6-F1
#
_cell.length_a   1.000
_cell.length_b   1.000
_cell.length_c   1.000
_cell.angle_alpha   90.00
_cell.angle_beta   90.00
_cell.angle_gamma   90.00
#
_symmetry.space_group_name_H-M   'P 1'
#
loop_
_entity.id
_entity.type
_entity.pdbx_description
1 polymer ?
#
loop_
_entity_poly.entity_id
_entity_poly.type
_entity_poly.pdbx_seq_one_letter_code
_entity_poly.pdbx_strand_id
1 'polypeptide(L)'
;MSGTAVAAASEVVAPVAPGRLGEAAPAADLMRYLDGLLAWLDDRRTRLDALDTAAQAATDAERYTPDVVLALTVWQSVRTRADELLVVWDGGRVTAVERERMSQLVWGRVDTRPGASAVSLPEAVTLCDAMVAALRTRLAFDPDSADVVARLRGVRAALVRAEDLASGDGEAVARLAALREREERLSAQASRGGDVSGPLAELETRVAHAERDLMVAVSQRRSLTRARADALATAAALEAREPALHELADRCRREVAHPPRNAVPDVSRLGPVPEDRAGLDAFVARLDAVGRALDAAQDAYSEPLRERARLRYRLGQAVTLAAGNGRDASPTVRAAHDEARTAVETTPCDVDLARALVEQYEHLARPLPGGRGGAR
;
A
#
# COMPACT_ATOMS: atom_id res chain seq x y z
N MET A 1 15.61 -20.85 7.53
CA MET A 1 14.88 -21.89 8.27
C MET A 1 14.85 -21.50 9.72
N SER A 2 13.85 -20.72 10.12
CA SER A 2 13.63 -20.32 11.51
C SER A 2 12.48 -21.16 12.03
N GLY A 3 12.80 -22.16 12.86
CA GLY A 3 11.83 -23.02 13.49
C GLY A 3 11.07 -22.24 14.55
N THR A 4 9.79 -22.02 14.30
CA THR A 4 8.83 -21.54 15.30
C THR A 4 8.58 -22.70 16.27
N ALA A 5 9.33 -22.71 17.37
CA ALA A 5 9.01 -23.55 18.51
C ALA A 5 7.67 -23.06 19.09
N VAL A 6 6.57 -23.72 18.72
CA VAL A 6 5.30 -23.62 19.45
C VAL A 6 5.61 -24.13 20.84
N ALA A 7 5.64 -23.22 21.82
CA ALA A 7 5.72 -23.58 23.23
C ALA A 7 4.61 -24.60 23.51
N ALA A 8 4.99 -25.84 23.83
CA ALA A 8 4.05 -26.83 24.33
C ALA A 8 3.45 -26.23 25.60
N ALA A 9 2.19 -25.79 25.52
CA ALA A 9 1.45 -25.35 26.68
C ALA A 9 1.55 -26.46 27.74
N SER A 10 2.05 -26.11 28.92
CA SER A 10 2.19 -27.03 30.05
C SER A 10 0.87 -27.75 30.28
N GLU A 11 0.87 -29.07 30.12
CA GLU A 11 -0.33 -29.87 30.28
C GLU A 11 -0.77 -29.83 31.75
N VAL A 12 -1.97 -29.29 32.02
CA VAL A 12 -2.55 -29.32 33.36
C VAL A 12 -2.97 -30.76 33.65
N VAL A 13 -2.20 -31.43 34.51
CA VAL A 13 -2.41 -32.83 34.88
C VAL A 13 -3.43 -32.92 36.02
N ALA A 14 -4.30 -33.92 35.96
CA ALA A 14 -5.21 -34.26 37.05
C ALA A 14 -4.46 -34.41 38.39
N PRO A 15 -4.91 -33.76 39.48
CA PRO A 15 -4.23 -33.87 40.77
C PRO A 15 -4.37 -35.27 41.37
N VAL A 16 -3.34 -35.71 42.09
CA VAL A 16 -3.36 -37.00 42.81
C VAL A 16 -4.22 -36.86 44.06
N ALA A 17 -5.23 -37.73 44.19
CA ALA A 17 -6.15 -37.73 45.31
C ALA A 17 -5.47 -38.08 46.64
N PRO A 18 -5.67 -37.30 47.72
CA PRO A 18 -5.06 -37.55 49.01
C PRO A 18 -5.88 -38.53 49.86
N GLY A 19 -5.19 -39.23 50.77
CA GLY A 19 -5.82 -40.11 51.77
C GLY A 19 -6.56 -41.32 51.21
N ARG A 20 -7.51 -41.85 52.00
CA ARG A 20 -8.39 -42.99 51.67
C ARG A 20 -9.69 -42.89 52.47
N LEU A 21 -10.70 -43.70 52.12
CA LEU A 21 -11.97 -43.78 52.86
C LEU A 21 -11.74 -44.07 54.34
N GLY A 22 -12.39 -43.27 55.21
CA GLY A 22 -12.30 -43.42 56.67
C GLY A 22 -11.03 -42.86 57.32
N GLU A 23 -10.19 -42.14 56.58
CA GLU A 23 -8.99 -41.48 57.10
C GLU A 23 -9.06 -39.95 56.92
N ALA A 24 -8.70 -39.20 57.96
CA ALA A 24 -8.59 -37.75 57.89
C ALA A 24 -7.27 -37.34 57.20
N ALA A 25 -7.30 -37.20 55.86
CA ALA A 25 -6.15 -36.79 55.05
C ALA A 25 -5.53 -35.47 55.54
N PRO A 26 -4.20 -35.28 55.50
CA PRO A 26 -3.56 -34.04 55.96
C PRO A 26 -4.11 -32.80 55.28
N ALA A 27 -4.33 -31.72 56.03
CA ALA A 27 -4.90 -30.49 55.49
C ALA A 27 -4.09 -29.93 54.31
N ALA A 28 -2.75 -29.94 54.41
CA ALA A 28 -1.87 -29.47 53.34
C ALA A 28 -2.03 -30.25 52.02
N ASP A 29 -2.35 -31.55 52.10
CA ASP A 29 -2.55 -32.39 50.91
C ASP A 29 -3.95 -32.18 50.31
N LEU A 30 -4.97 -31.96 51.14
CA LEU A 30 -6.31 -31.58 50.71
C LEU A 30 -6.33 -30.21 50.00
N MET A 31 -5.60 -29.23 50.54
CA MET A 31 -5.43 -27.91 49.91
C MET A 31 -4.79 -28.03 48.52
N ARG A 32 -3.67 -28.75 48.42
CA ARG A 32 -2.96 -28.97 47.16
C ARG A 32 -3.81 -29.70 46.13
N TYR A 33 -4.60 -30.68 46.58
CA TYR A 33 -5.53 -31.40 45.73
C TYR A 33 -6.65 -30.49 45.20
N LEU A 34 -7.25 -29.65 46.07
CA LEU A 34 -8.29 -28.70 45.67
C LEU A 34 -7.77 -27.68 44.67
N ASP A 35 -6.62 -27.07 44.92
CA ASP A 35 -6.00 -26.11 44.00
C ASP A 35 -5.75 -26.74 42.63
N GLY A 36 -5.17 -27.95 42.62
CA GLY A 36 -4.95 -28.70 41.38
C GLY A 36 -6.25 -29.11 40.67
N LEU A 37 -7.30 -29.43 41.43
CA LEU A 37 -8.59 -29.87 40.87
C LEU A 37 -9.32 -28.70 40.21
N LEU A 38 -9.29 -27.52 40.82
CA LEU A 38 -9.87 -26.31 40.24
C LEU A 38 -9.13 -25.89 38.97
N ALA A 39 -7.80 -25.89 38.99
CA ALA A 39 -7.00 -25.61 37.80
C ALA A 39 -7.29 -26.60 36.66
N TRP A 40 -7.41 -27.89 36.99
CA TRP A 40 -7.78 -28.93 36.01
C TRP A 40 -9.20 -28.71 35.46
N LEU A 41 -10.18 -28.35 36.30
CA LEU A 41 -11.55 -28.10 35.87
C LEU A 41 -11.65 -26.96 34.85
N ASP A 42 -10.91 -25.86 35.08
CA ASP A 42 -10.90 -24.70 34.18
C ASP A 42 -10.21 -25.02 32.83
N ASP A 43 -9.09 -25.75 32.86
CA ASP A 43 -8.42 -26.23 31.63
C ASP A 43 -9.35 -27.15 30.83
N ARG A 44 -9.99 -28.13 31.49
CA ARG A 44 -10.90 -29.06 30.81
C ARG A 44 -12.15 -28.40 30.27
N ARG A 45 -12.68 -27.39 30.94
CA ARG A 45 -13.80 -26.60 30.41
C ARG A 45 -13.42 -25.93 29.09
N THR A 46 -12.28 -25.25 29.09
CA THR A 46 -11.76 -24.56 27.90
C THR A 46 -11.55 -25.53 26.73
N ARG A 47 -11.00 -26.72 27.00
CA ARG A 47 -10.80 -27.76 25.98
C ARG A 47 -12.11 -28.33 25.46
N LEU A 48 -13.09 -28.59 26.33
CA LEU A 48 -14.40 -29.10 25.92
C LEU A 48 -15.16 -28.08 25.07
N ASP A 49 -15.09 -26.78 25.37
CA ASP A 49 -15.71 -25.73 24.55
C ASP A 49 -15.07 -25.62 23.16
N ALA A 50 -13.75 -25.79 23.07
CA ALA A 50 -13.05 -25.85 21.78
C ALA A 50 -13.45 -27.10 20.97
N LEU A 51 -13.58 -28.26 21.62
CA LEU A 51 -14.00 -29.50 20.97
C LEU A 51 -15.47 -29.45 20.54
N ASP A 52 -16.35 -28.84 21.32
CA ASP A 52 -17.76 -28.62 20.94
C ASP A 52 -17.87 -27.73 19.71
N THR A 53 -17.13 -26.61 19.69
CA THR A 53 -17.05 -25.72 18.53
C THR A 53 -16.56 -26.47 17.28
N ALA A 54 -15.52 -27.30 17.42
CA ALA A 54 -14.98 -28.11 16.33
C ALA A 54 -15.97 -29.18 15.86
N ALA A 55 -16.69 -29.84 16.78
CA ALA A 55 -17.69 -30.84 16.47
C ALA A 55 -18.90 -30.24 15.72
N GLN A 56 -19.35 -29.04 16.10
CA GLN A 56 -20.42 -28.31 15.40
C GLN A 56 -20.01 -27.87 13.98
N ALA A 57 -18.72 -27.62 13.75
CA ALA A 57 -18.19 -27.27 12.43
C ALA A 57 -17.95 -28.50 11.52
N ALA A 58 -17.99 -29.72 12.07
CA ALA A 58 -17.78 -30.95 11.32
C ALA A 58 -19.00 -31.30 10.45
N THR A 59 -18.74 -31.94 9.31
CA THR A 59 -19.77 -32.32 8.33
C THR A 59 -20.84 -33.27 8.91
N ASP A 60 -20.44 -34.15 9.83
CA ASP A 60 -21.33 -35.09 10.53
C ASP A 60 -21.50 -34.70 12.01
N ALA A 61 -21.89 -33.45 12.30
CA ALA A 61 -22.02 -32.94 13.67
C ALA A 61 -22.85 -33.86 14.59
N GLU A 62 -23.95 -34.43 14.08
CA GLU A 62 -24.83 -35.37 14.81
C GLU A 62 -24.10 -36.60 15.34
N ARG A 63 -22.99 -37.02 14.71
CA ARG A 63 -22.17 -38.16 15.12
C ARG A 63 -21.35 -37.88 16.38
N TYR A 64 -20.95 -36.63 16.59
CA TYR A 64 -20.05 -36.22 17.67
C TYR A 64 -20.80 -35.62 18.86
N THR A 65 -21.98 -35.06 18.64
CA THR A 65 -22.82 -34.43 19.68
C THR A 65 -23.05 -35.34 20.90
N PRO A 66 -23.40 -36.63 20.78
CA PRO A 66 -23.62 -37.49 21.95
C PRO A 66 -22.37 -37.64 22.83
N ASP A 67 -21.19 -37.78 22.20
CA ASP A 67 -19.91 -37.96 22.91
C ASP A 67 -19.48 -36.66 23.62
N VAL A 68 -19.68 -35.50 22.98
CA VAL A 68 -19.43 -34.17 23.57
C VAL A 68 -20.35 -33.92 24.77
N VAL A 69 -21.65 -34.21 24.64
CA VAL A 69 -22.64 -34.06 25.72
C VAL A 69 -22.31 -34.98 26.91
N LEU A 70 -21.87 -36.21 26.63
CA LEU A 70 -21.44 -37.13 27.68
C LEU A 70 -20.19 -36.60 28.40
N ALA A 71 -19.20 -36.07 27.69
CA ALA A 71 -17.98 -35.53 28.28
C ALA A 71 -18.26 -34.30 29.16
N LEU A 72 -19.12 -33.40 28.68
CA LEU A 72 -19.61 -32.25 29.46
C LEU A 72 -20.39 -32.67 30.70
N THR A 73 -21.18 -33.74 30.61
CA THR A 73 -21.92 -34.29 31.76
C THR A 73 -20.97 -34.83 32.83
N VAL A 74 -19.93 -35.57 32.43
CA VAL A 74 -18.90 -36.06 33.37
C VAL A 74 -18.14 -34.89 33.99
N TRP A 75 -17.71 -33.90 33.19
CA TRP A 75 -17.05 -32.70 33.71
C TRP A 75 -17.93 -31.96 34.74
N GLN A 76 -19.22 -31.79 34.46
CA GLN A 76 -20.15 -31.13 35.37
C GLN A 76 -20.30 -31.91 36.69
N SER A 77 -20.28 -33.24 36.66
CA SER A 77 -20.33 -34.07 37.88
C SER A 77 -19.09 -33.88 38.76
N VAL A 78 -17.90 -33.77 38.16
CA VAL A 78 -16.64 -33.46 38.85
C VAL A 78 -16.71 -32.06 39.45
N ARG A 79 -17.22 -31.08 38.69
CA ARG A 79 -17.39 -29.70 39.17
C ARG A 79 -18.30 -29.63 40.39
N THR A 80 -19.47 -30.27 40.33
CA THR A 80 -20.40 -30.31 41.46
C THR A 80 -19.76 -30.92 42.71
N ARG A 81 -19.00 -32.02 42.56
CA ARG A 81 -18.28 -32.62 43.70
C ARG A 81 -17.15 -31.73 44.22
N ALA A 82 -16.46 -30.98 43.35
CA ALA A 82 -15.46 -30.00 43.78
C ALA A 82 -16.09 -28.85 44.58
N ASP A 83 -17.25 -28.36 44.16
CA ASP A 83 -18.01 -27.34 44.90
C ASP A 83 -18.45 -27.87 46.28
N GLU A 84 -18.89 -29.13 46.39
CA GLU A 84 -19.17 -29.79 47.69
C GLU A 84 -17.93 -29.83 48.60
N LEU A 85 -16.75 -30.15 48.05
CA LEU A 85 -15.50 -30.17 48.81
C LEU A 85 -15.11 -28.78 49.30
N LEU A 86 -15.29 -27.74 48.47
CA LEU A 86 -15.00 -26.35 48.84
C LEU A 86 -15.90 -25.87 49.99
N VAL A 87 -17.16 -26.29 50.02
CA VAL A 87 -18.08 -26.00 51.13
C VAL A 87 -17.58 -26.61 52.45
N VAL A 88 -17.01 -27.81 52.41
CA VAL A 88 -16.48 -28.47 53.62
C VAL A 88 -15.11 -27.89 54.05
N TRP A 89 -14.33 -27.33 53.11
CA TRP A 89 -12.97 -26.87 53.36
C TRP A 89 -12.86 -25.59 54.23
N ASP A 90 -13.92 -24.78 54.36
CA ASP A 90 -14.00 -23.57 55.19
C ASP A 90 -12.68 -22.77 55.34
N GLY A 91 -12.05 -22.42 54.22
CA GLY A 91 -10.82 -21.61 54.19
C GLY A 91 -9.59 -22.23 54.89
N GLY A 92 -9.56 -23.55 55.07
CA GLY A 92 -8.43 -24.30 55.65
C GLY A 92 -8.49 -24.52 57.17
N ARG A 93 -9.59 -24.12 57.84
CA ARG A 93 -9.80 -24.33 59.29
C ARG A 93 -10.51 -25.66 59.61
N VAL A 94 -10.18 -26.70 58.85
CA VAL A 94 -10.86 -28.00 58.94
C VAL A 94 -10.38 -28.84 60.13
N THR A 95 -11.33 -29.28 60.94
CA THR A 95 -11.15 -30.28 62.00
C THR A 95 -10.86 -31.66 61.42
N ALA A 96 -10.46 -32.63 62.26
CA ALA A 96 -10.24 -34.00 61.81
C ALA A 96 -11.50 -34.64 61.21
N VAL A 97 -12.69 -34.33 61.74
CA VAL A 97 -13.98 -34.82 61.24
C VAL A 97 -14.28 -34.27 59.85
N GLU A 98 -14.04 -32.98 59.62
CA GLU A 98 -14.24 -32.35 58.30
C GLU A 98 -13.25 -32.89 57.27
N ARG A 99 -11.99 -33.14 57.64
CA ARG A 99 -10.99 -33.77 56.75
C ARG A 99 -11.34 -35.21 56.40
N GLU A 100 -11.91 -35.97 57.33
CA GLU A 100 -12.44 -37.30 57.05
C GLU A 100 -13.65 -37.22 56.11
N ARG A 101 -14.57 -36.28 56.34
CA ARG A 101 -15.71 -36.00 55.45
C ARG A 101 -15.27 -35.62 54.04
N MET A 102 -14.22 -34.81 53.89
CA MET A 102 -13.64 -34.51 52.58
C MET A 102 -13.06 -35.76 51.92
N SER A 103 -12.37 -36.61 52.67
CA SER A 103 -11.84 -37.88 52.14
C SER A 103 -12.98 -38.81 51.70
N GLN A 104 -14.12 -38.81 52.41
CA GLN A 104 -15.34 -39.49 51.98
C GLN A 104 -15.94 -38.88 50.70
N LEU A 105 -15.89 -37.58 50.51
CA LEU A 105 -16.35 -36.94 49.27
C LEU A 105 -15.41 -37.20 48.08
N VAL A 106 -14.09 -37.27 48.30
CA VAL A 106 -13.12 -37.60 47.24
C VAL A 106 -13.29 -39.05 46.78
N TRP A 107 -13.32 -40.00 47.72
CA TRP A 107 -13.36 -41.43 47.40
C TRP A 107 -14.78 -42.01 47.31
N GLY A 108 -15.78 -41.25 47.74
CA GLY A 108 -17.18 -41.63 47.68
C GLY A 108 -17.74 -41.54 46.27
N ARG A 109 -18.80 -42.30 46.03
CA ARG A 109 -19.41 -42.43 44.70
C ARG A 109 -19.99 -41.08 44.25
N VAL A 110 -19.67 -40.68 43.03
CA VAL A 110 -20.23 -39.54 42.30
C VAL A 110 -21.33 -40.09 41.40
N ASP A 111 -22.51 -39.51 41.50
CA ASP A 111 -23.64 -39.92 40.69
C ASP A 111 -23.53 -39.30 39.29
N THR A 112 -23.47 -40.15 38.26
CA THR A 112 -23.30 -39.75 36.85
C THR A 112 -24.57 -40.08 36.06
N ARG A 113 -25.75 -39.72 36.59
CA ARG A 113 -27.09 -39.88 35.94
C ARG A 113 -27.52 -41.35 35.67
N PRO A 114 -28.81 -41.61 35.41
CA PRO A 114 -29.39 -42.95 35.52
C PRO A 114 -28.86 -43.92 34.45
N GLY A 115 -28.24 -45.02 34.90
CA GLY A 115 -27.68 -46.07 34.05
C GLY A 115 -26.15 -46.15 34.04
N ALA A 116 -25.45 -45.16 34.61
CA ALA A 116 -24.00 -45.16 34.74
C ALA A 116 -23.55 -45.78 36.07
N SER A 117 -22.38 -46.44 36.04
CA SER A 117 -21.72 -46.93 37.26
C SER A 117 -21.25 -45.74 38.09
N ALA A 118 -21.71 -45.62 39.33
CA ALA A 118 -21.28 -44.54 40.20
C ALA A 118 -19.78 -44.70 40.52
N VAL A 119 -18.96 -43.76 40.03
CA VAL A 119 -17.49 -43.75 40.12
C VAL A 119 -17.02 -42.75 41.17
N SER A 120 -15.83 -42.95 41.74
CA SER A 120 -15.21 -41.97 42.62
C SER A 120 -14.77 -40.71 41.87
N LEU A 121 -14.44 -39.63 42.59
CA LEU A 121 -13.97 -38.38 41.98
C LEU A 121 -12.70 -38.56 41.12
N PRO A 122 -11.66 -39.31 41.57
CA PRO A 122 -10.45 -39.51 40.77
C PRO A 122 -10.72 -40.34 39.49
N GLU A 123 -11.65 -41.28 39.56
CA GLU A 123 -12.09 -42.07 38.41
C GLU A 123 -12.87 -41.21 37.40
N ALA A 124 -13.75 -40.33 37.87
CA ALA A 124 -14.49 -39.39 37.01
C ALA A 124 -13.56 -38.41 36.29
N VAL A 125 -12.52 -37.92 36.97
CA VAL A 125 -11.45 -37.10 36.38
C VAL A 125 -10.71 -37.85 35.27
N THR A 126 -10.30 -39.10 35.55
CA THR A 126 -9.61 -39.96 34.58
C THR A 126 -10.49 -40.27 33.37
N LEU A 127 -11.78 -40.52 33.60
CA LEU A 127 -12.75 -40.76 32.54
C LEU A 127 -12.92 -39.53 31.65
N CYS A 128 -13.06 -38.34 32.24
CA CYS A 128 -13.17 -37.08 31.49
C CYS A 128 -11.95 -36.86 30.58
N ASP A 129 -10.74 -37.08 31.11
CA ASP A 129 -9.49 -36.96 30.35
C ASP A 129 -9.43 -37.94 29.16
N ALA A 130 -9.82 -39.19 29.38
CA ALA A 130 -9.89 -40.19 28.32
C ALA A 130 -10.89 -39.81 27.22
N MET A 131 -12.05 -39.26 27.60
CA MET A 131 -13.06 -38.80 26.66
C MET A 131 -12.59 -37.60 25.83
N VAL A 132 -11.96 -36.61 26.47
CA VAL A 132 -11.36 -35.46 25.79
C VAL A 132 -10.27 -35.90 24.80
N ALA A 133 -9.41 -36.84 25.20
CA ALA A 133 -8.38 -37.39 24.32
C ALA A 133 -8.96 -38.15 23.12
N ALA A 134 -10.01 -38.95 23.33
CA ALA A 134 -10.69 -39.70 22.27
C ALA A 134 -11.40 -38.78 21.27
N LEU A 135 -12.12 -37.75 21.76
CA LEU A 135 -12.77 -36.73 20.94
C LEU A 135 -11.77 -35.97 20.10
N ARG A 136 -10.66 -35.50 20.71
CA ARG A 136 -9.58 -34.80 19.99
C ARG A 136 -8.99 -35.66 18.89
N THR A 137 -8.74 -36.93 19.18
CA THR A 137 -8.18 -37.88 18.20
C THR A 137 -9.14 -38.09 17.03
N ARG A 138 -10.43 -38.29 17.30
CA ARG A 138 -11.45 -38.49 16.25
C ARG A 138 -11.68 -37.24 15.39
N LEU A 139 -11.69 -36.05 15.98
CA LEU A 139 -11.83 -34.79 15.25
C LEU A 139 -10.57 -34.42 14.46
N ALA A 140 -9.38 -34.80 14.95
CA ALA A 140 -8.11 -34.58 14.26
C ALA A 140 -7.91 -35.43 12.98
N PHE A 141 -8.79 -36.39 12.70
CA PHE A 141 -8.79 -37.16 11.45
C PHE A 141 -9.59 -36.48 10.31
N ASP A 142 -10.20 -35.31 10.54
CA ASP A 142 -10.82 -34.48 9.49
C ASP A 142 -10.16 -33.08 9.28
N PRO A 143 -8.82 -32.97 9.11
CA PRO A 143 -8.13 -31.69 8.88
C PRO A 143 -8.07 -31.27 7.40
N ASP A 144 -8.17 -32.22 6.46
CA ASP A 144 -8.05 -31.95 5.01
C ASP A 144 -9.29 -31.26 4.44
N SER A 145 -10.48 -31.49 5.00
CA SER A 145 -11.73 -30.88 4.52
C SER A 145 -11.82 -29.38 4.89
N ALA A 146 -11.38 -29.01 6.09
CA ALA A 146 -11.36 -27.64 6.56
C ALA A 146 -10.40 -26.75 5.74
N ASP A 147 -9.24 -27.29 5.36
CA ASP A 147 -8.28 -26.61 4.47
C ASP A 147 -8.87 -26.37 3.07
N VAL A 148 -9.48 -27.39 2.48
CA VAL A 148 -10.12 -27.28 1.14
C VAL A 148 -11.22 -26.21 1.11
N VAL A 149 -12.05 -26.14 2.15
CA VAL A 149 -13.11 -25.12 2.27
C VAL A 149 -12.51 -23.71 2.36
N ALA A 150 -11.44 -23.53 3.14
CA ALA A 150 -10.76 -22.24 3.26
C ALA A 150 -10.14 -21.80 1.92
N ARG A 151 -9.49 -22.73 1.21
CA ARG A 151 -8.87 -22.50 -0.10
C ARG A 151 -9.89 -22.13 -1.18
N LEU A 152 -11.01 -22.87 -1.29
CA LEU A 152 -12.11 -22.54 -2.20
C LEU A 152 -12.68 -21.14 -1.94
N ARG A 153 -12.84 -20.74 -0.67
CA ARG A 153 -13.24 -19.38 -0.30
C ARG A 153 -12.23 -18.33 -0.79
N GLY A 154 -10.93 -18.62 -0.68
CA GLY A 154 -9.86 -17.78 -1.21
C GLY A 154 -9.95 -17.59 -2.73
N VAL A 155 -10.18 -18.67 -3.47
CA VAL A 155 -10.38 -18.62 -4.94
C VAL A 155 -11.58 -17.77 -5.31
N ARG A 156 -12.73 -17.94 -4.63
CA ARG A 156 -13.92 -17.09 -4.87
C ARG A 156 -13.63 -15.62 -4.66
N ALA A 157 -12.97 -15.27 -3.57
CA ALA A 157 -12.61 -13.90 -3.27
C ALA A 157 -11.67 -13.31 -4.36
N ALA A 158 -10.71 -14.09 -4.85
CA ALA A 158 -9.83 -13.68 -5.93
C ALA A 158 -10.56 -13.51 -7.26
N LEU A 159 -11.51 -14.39 -7.59
CA LEU A 159 -12.35 -14.25 -8.78
C LEU A 159 -13.23 -13.00 -8.73
N VAL A 160 -13.84 -12.67 -7.59
CA VAL A 160 -14.62 -11.42 -7.44
C VAL A 160 -13.73 -10.20 -7.71
N ARG A 161 -12.55 -10.13 -7.10
CA ARG A 161 -11.61 -9.02 -7.36
C ARG A 161 -11.18 -8.95 -8.82
N ALA A 162 -10.94 -10.10 -9.46
CA ALA A 162 -10.57 -10.16 -10.87
C ALA A 162 -11.71 -9.69 -11.78
N GLU A 163 -12.96 -10.00 -11.46
CA GLU A 163 -14.13 -9.52 -12.22
C GLU A 163 -14.29 -8.00 -12.13
N ASP A 164 -14.08 -7.43 -10.94
CA ASP A 164 -14.08 -5.97 -10.76
C ASP A 164 -13.01 -5.29 -11.64
N LEU A 165 -11.84 -5.93 -11.79
CA LEU A 165 -10.74 -5.44 -12.64
C LEU A 165 -10.98 -5.64 -14.14
N ALA A 166 -11.74 -6.68 -14.52
CA ALA A 166 -12.06 -7.02 -15.91
C ALA A 166 -13.16 -6.15 -16.51
N SER A 167 -13.76 -5.25 -15.74
CA SER A 167 -14.82 -4.35 -16.21
C SER A 167 -14.45 -3.65 -17.53
N GLY A 168 -15.27 -3.84 -18.55
CA GLY A 168 -15.07 -3.29 -19.90
C GLY A 168 -14.21 -4.14 -20.85
N ASP A 169 -13.62 -5.25 -20.39
CA ASP A 169 -12.87 -6.21 -21.21
C ASP A 169 -13.68 -7.50 -21.38
N GLY A 170 -14.41 -7.60 -22.49
CA GLY A 170 -15.30 -8.74 -22.76
C GLY A 170 -14.58 -10.09 -22.83
N GLU A 171 -13.33 -10.13 -23.28
CA GLU A 171 -12.55 -11.36 -23.33
C GLU A 171 -12.12 -11.79 -21.92
N ALA A 172 -11.66 -10.85 -21.10
CA ALA A 172 -11.33 -11.12 -19.71
C ALA A 172 -12.55 -11.60 -18.92
N VAL A 173 -13.71 -10.97 -19.12
CA VAL A 173 -14.98 -11.38 -18.49
C VAL A 173 -15.34 -12.81 -18.88
N ALA A 174 -15.27 -13.18 -20.16
CA ALA A 174 -15.55 -14.54 -20.62
C ALA A 174 -14.57 -15.57 -20.01
N ARG A 175 -13.29 -15.21 -19.91
CA ARG A 175 -12.25 -16.06 -19.31
C ARG A 175 -12.51 -16.29 -17.81
N LEU A 176 -12.86 -15.24 -17.07
CA LEU A 176 -13.18 -15.34 -15.64
C LEU A 176 -14.47 -16.14 -15.39
N ALA A 177 -15.48 -16.00 -16.26
CA ALA A 177 -16.69 -16.81 -16.18
C ALA A 177 -16.39 -18.31 -16.29
N ALA A 178 -15.48 -18.71 -17.18
CA ALA A 178 -15.05 -20.11 -17.31
C ALA A 178 -14.28 -20.61 -16.06
N LEU A 179 -13.48 -19.74 -15.41
CA LEU A 179 -12.81 -20.07 -14.16
C LEU A 179 -13.79 -20.19 -12.99
N ARG A 180 -14.82 -19.34 -12.95
CA ARG A 180 -15.90 -19.39 -11.95
C ARG A 180 -16.74 -20.65 -12.09
N GLU A 181 -17.13 -21.04 -13.30
CA GLU A 181 -17.83 -22.29 -13.53
C GLU A 181 -16.98 -23.51 -13.10
N ARG A 182 -15.65 -23.44 -13.26
CA ARG A 182 -14.74 -24.48 -12.76
C ARG A 182 -14.64 -24.48 -11.23
N GLU A 183 -14.63 -23.32 -10.59
CA GLU A 183 -14.70 -23.20 -9.13
C GLU A 183 -15.98 -23.83 -8.58
N GLU A 184 -17.14 -23.51 -9.17
CA GLU A 184 -18.44 -24.05 -8.76
C GLU A 184 -18.48 -25.59 -8.88
N ARG A 185 -17.95 -26.14 -9.97
CA ARG A 185 -17.84 -27.60 -10.14
C ARG A 185 -16.96 -28.24 -9.08
N LEU A 186 -15.79 -27.65 -8.78
CA LEU A 186 -14.89 -28.17 -7.75
C LEU A 186 -15.50 -28.04 -6.35
N SER A 187 -16.19 -26.95 -6.05
CA SER A 187 -16.91 -26.81 -4.80
C SER A 187 -18.02 -27.84 -4.65
N ALA A 188 -18.76 -28.13 -5.71
CA ALA A 188 -19.80 -29.15 -5.68
C ALA A 188 -19.21 -30.57 -5.54
N GLN A 189 -18.04 -30.82 -6.11
CA GLN A 189 -17.33 -32.09 -5.94
C GLN A 189 -16.79 -32.26 -4.52
N ALA A 190 -16.20 -31.21 -3.95
CA ALA A 190 -15.69 -31.19 -2.58
C ALA A 190 -16.82 -31.42 -1.56
N SER A 191 -18.00 -30.80 -1.75
CA SER A 191 -19.14 -30.99 -0.85
C SER A 191 -19.73 -32.40 -0.88
N ARG A 192 -19.43 -33.19 -1.93
CA ARG A 192 -19.76 -34.62 -2.01
C ARG A 192 -18.65 -35.53 -1.48
N GLY A 193 -17.58 -34.97 -0.92
CA GLY A 193 -16.43 -35.72 -0.40
C GLY A 193 -15.45 -36.21 -1.47
N GLY A 194 -15.49 -35.64 -2.69
CA GLY A 194 -14.52 -35.98 -3.73
C GLY A 194 -13.17 -35.29 -3.51
N ASP A 195 -12.07 -35.99 -3.80
CA ASP A 195 -10.73 -35.38 -3.82
C ASP A 195 -10.65 -34.31 -4.92
N VAL A 196 -10.30 -33.09 -4.53
CA VAL A 196 -10.14 -31.93 -5.41
C VAL A 196 -8.78 -31.25 -5.24
N SER A 197 -7.85 -31.81 -4.45
CA SER A 197 -6.63 -31.11 -4.04
C SER A 197 -5.77 -30.65 -5.23
N GLY A 198 -5.53 -31.54 -6.20
CA GLY A 198 -4.80 -31.22 -7.43
C GLY A 198 -5.52 -30.20 -8.32
N PRO A 199 -6.77 -30.47 -8.76
CA PRO A 199 -7.55 -29.52 -9.57
C PRO A 199 -7.75 -28.14 -8.91
N LEU A 200 -7.85 -28.09 -7.58
CA LEU A 200 -7.94 -26.84 -6.81
C LEU A 200 -6.62 -26.06 -6.88
N ALA A 201 -5.48 -26.71 -6.70
CA ALA A 201 -4.17 -26.06 -6.82
C ALA A 201 -3.92 -25.47 -8.22
N GLU A 202 -4.36 -26.18 -9.27
CA GLU A 202 -4.32 -25.66 -10.64
C GLU A 202 -5.21 -24.43 -10.81
N LEU A 203 -6.43 -24.46 -10.27
CA LEU A 203 -7.37 -23.34 -10.35
C LEU A 203 -6.84 -22.12 -9.61
N GLU A 204 -6.30 -22.29 -8.40
CA GLU A 204 -5.65 -21.23 -7.62
C GLU A 204 -4.55 -20.54 -8.42
N THR A 205 -3.67 -21.33 -9.04
CA THR A 205 -2.58 -20.81 -9.86
C THR A 205 -3.09 -20.01 -11.06
N ARG A 206 -4.14 -20.51 -11.75
CA ARG A 206 -4.73 -19.83 -12.90
C ARG A 206 -5.44 -18.54 -12.52
N VAL A 207 -6.20 -18.54 -11.42
CA VAL A 207 -6.88 -17.34 -10.92
C VAL A 207 -5.86 -16.30 -10.46
N ALA A 208 -4.80 -16.71 -9.75
CA ALA A 208 -3.73 -15.81 -9.34
C ALA A 208 -2.97 -15.18 -10.53
N HIS A 209 -2.78 -15.93 -11.63
CA HIS A 209 -2.22 -15.36 -12.87
C HIS A 209 -3.19 -14.37 -13.52
N ALA A 210 -4.46 -14.74 -13.69
CA ALA A 210 -5.46 -13.88 -14.29
C ALA A 210 -5.65 -12.56 -13.51
N GLU A 211 -5.71 -12.63 -12.18
CA GLU A 211 -5.81 -11.44 -11.31
C GLU A 211 -4.59 -10.51 -11.50
N ARG A 212 -3.38 -11.07 -11.49
CA ARG A 212 -2.15 -10.28 -11.68
C ARG A 212 -2.10 -9.61 -13.04
N ASP A 213 -2.42 -10.33 -14.11
CA ASP A 213 -2.41 -9.79 -15.46
C ASP A 213 -3.43 -8.66 -15.61
N LEU A 214 -4.61 -8.80 -15.02
CA LEU A 214 -5.64 -7.76 -15.00
C LEU A 214 -5.22 -6.52 -14.21
N MET A 215 -4.56 -6.70 -13.05
CA MET A 215 -4.00 -5.57 -12.30
C MET A 215 -2.98 -4.79 -13.13
N VAL A 216 -2.09 -5.48 -13.84
CA VAL A 216 -1.11 -4.85 -14.74
C VAL A 216 -1.82 -4.12 -15.88
N ALA A 217 -2.80 -4.75 -16.53
CA ALA A 217 -3.55 -4.14 -17.63
C ALA A 217 -4.32 -2.87 -17.18
N VAL A 218 -5.00 -2.91 -16.03
CA VAL A 218 -5.67 -1.73 -15.46
C VAL A 218 -4.67 -0.62 -15.14
N SER A 219 -3.51 -0.97 -14.56
CA SER A 219 -2.44 -0.01 -14.26
C SER A 219 -1.91 0.66 -15.53
N GLN A 220 -1.62 -0.12 -16.57
CA GLN A 220 -1.16 0.37 -17.87
C GLN A 220 -2.20 1.28 -18.53
N ARG A 221 -3.49 0.91 -18.53
CA ARG A 221 -4.57 1.76 -19.05
C ARG A 221 -4.63 3.10 -18.31
N ARG A 222 -4.61 3.09 -16.98
CA ARG A 222 -4.61 4.33 -16.16
C ARG A 222 -3.40 5.20 -16.44
N SER A 223 -2.21 4.60 -16.57
CA SER A 223 -0.98 5.32 -16.92
C SER A 223 -1.08 5.97 -18.31
N LEU A 224 -1.59 5.24 -19.30
CA LEU A 224 -1.80 5.74 -20.65
C LEU A 224 -2.82 6.88 -20.69
N THR A 225 -3.95 6.77 -19.99
CA THR A 225 -4.95 7.85 -19.89
C THR A 225 -4.35 9.12 -19.28
N ARG A 226 -3.57 9.00 -18.19
CA ARG A 226 -2.89 10.16 -17.58
C ARG A 226 -1.89 10.79 -18.54
N ALA A 227 -1.01 9.98 -19.14
CA ALA A 227 -0.02 10.47 -20.08
C ALA A 227 -0.67 11.15 -21.31
N ARG A 228 -1.83 10.67 -21.78
CA ARG A 228 -2.60 11.36 -22.84
C ARG A 228 -3.14 12.71 -22.38
N ALA A 229 -3.69 12.79 -21.17
CA ALA A 229 -4.16 14.05 -20.60
C ALA A 229 -3.02 15.07 -20.43
N ASP A 230 -1.86 14.62 -19.95
CA ASP A 230 -0.67 15.45 -19.78
C ASP A 230 -0.14 15.95 -21.14
N ALA A 231 -0.12 15.08 -22.16
CA ALA A 231 0.27 15.45 -23.52
C ALA A 231 -0.68 16.47 -24.14
N LEU A 232 -2.00 16.32 -23.94
CA LEU A 232 -3.01 17.30 -24.39
C LEU A 232 -2.82 18.65 -23.71
N ALA A 233 -2.63 18.67 -22.38
CA ALA A 233 -2.39 19.90 -21.63
C ALA A 233 -1.10 20.60 -22.09
N THR A 234 -0.04 19.83 -22.33
CA THR A 234 1.24 20.36 -22.84
C THR A 234 1.09 20.94 -24.23
N ALA A 235 0.41 20.24 -25.15
CA ALA A 235 0.14 20.73 -26.50
C ALA A 235 -0.63 22.06 -26.47
N ALA A 236 -1.70 22.13 -25.69
CA ALA A 236 -2.49 23.36 -25.54
C ALA A 236 -1.67 24.52 -24.94
N ALA A 237 -0.79 24.23 -23.97
CA ALA A 237 0.09 25.24 -23.38
C ALA A 237 1.12 25.78 -24.38
N LEU A 238 1.67 24.93 -25.26
CA LEU A 238 2.57 25.36 -26.32
C LEU A 238 1.83 26.18 -27.39
N GLU A 239 0.65 25.72 -27.82
CA GLU A 239 -0.20 26.42 -28.79
C GLU A 239 -0.59 27.82 -28.30
N ALA A 240 -0.93 27.96 -27.01
CA ALA A 240 -1.25 29.26 -26.40
C ALA A 240 -0.06 30.26 -26.40
N ARG A 241 1.18 29.79 -26.52
CA ARG A 241 2.38 30.65 -26.59
C ARG A 241 2.64 31.18 -28.01
N GLU A 242 2.12 30.52 -29.04
CA GLU A 242 2.41 30.87 -30.44
C GLU A 242 2.07 32.31 -30.81
N PRO A 243 0.88 32.87 -30.47
CA PRO A 243 0.51 34.21 -30.90
C PRO A 243 1.48 35.28 -30.36
N ALA A 244 1.88 35.16 -29.09
CA ALA A 244 2.83 36.08 -28.47
C ALA A 244 4.22 35.99 -29.11
N LEU A 245 4.64 34.79 -29.51
CA LEU A 245 5.92 34.59 -30.18
C LEU A 245 5.89 35.11 -31.63
N HIS A 246 4.77 34.96 -32.33
CA HIS A 246 4.56 35.60 -33.63
C HIS A 246 4.63 37.13 -33.52
N GLU A 247 3.96 37.72 -32.52
CA GLU A 247 4.01 39.16 -32.26
C GLU A 247 5.45 39.64 -31.95
N LEU A 248 6.20 38.90 -31.13
CA LEU A 248 7.60 39.18 -30.84
C LEU A 248 8.45 39.14 -32.11
N ALA A 249 8.27 38.12 -32.95
CA ALA A 249 9.00 37.97 -34.20
C ALA A 249 8.68 39.11 -35.18
N ASP A 250 7.40 39.49 -35.29
CA ASP A 250 6.96 40.64 -36.09
C ASP A 250 7.52 41.95 -35.58
N ARG A 251 7.54 42.15 -34.25
CA ARG A 251 8.16 43.31 -33.63
C ARG A 251 9.66 43.39 -33.95
N CYS A 252 10.38 42.28 -33.80
CA CYS A 252 11.81 42.21 -34.13
C CYS A 252 12.05 42.54 -35.60
N ARG A 253 11.25 41.99 -36.53
CA ARG A 253 11.31 42.31 -37.96
C ARG A 253 11.08 43.77 -38.30
N ARG A 254 10.21 44.46 -37.54
CA ARG A 254 9.97 45.91 -37.71
C ARG A 254 11.09 46.76 -37.12
N GLU A 255 11.65 46.34 -35.99
CA GLU A 255 12.56 47.17 -35.20
C GLU A 255 14.05 46.97 -35.54
N VAL A 256 14.42 45.86 -36.14
CA VAL A 256 15.82 45.45 -36.38
C VAL A 256 16.06 45.29 -37.88
N ALA A 257 17.13 45.89 -38.40
CA ALA A 257 17.45 45.88 -39.84
C ALA A 257 17.79 44.48 -40.36
N HIS A 258 18.48 43.68 -39.54
CA HIS A 258 18.89 42.31 -39.85
C HIS A 258 18.30 41.33 -38.82
N PRO A 259 16.98 41.07 -38.84
CA PRO A 259 16.35 40.21 -37.85
C PRO A 259 16.71 38.72 -38.08
N PRO A 260 16.65 37.88 -37.03
CA PRO A 260 16.80 36.43 -37.16
C PRO A 260 15.78 35.82 -38.14
N ARG A 261 16.19 34.75 -38.83
CA ARG A 261 15.39 34.05 -39.84
C ARG A 261 14.68 32.78 -39.32
N ASN A 262 14.64 32.61 -38.00
CA ASN A 262 14.04 31.43 -37.36
C ASN A 262 12.55 31.35 -37.64
N ALA A 263 12.04 30.19 -38.05
CA ALA A 263 10.60 29.98 -38.12
C ALA A 263 10.02 29.89 -36.71
N VAL A 264 8.79 30.39 -36.53
CA VAL A 264 7.98 30.09 -35.34
C VAL A 264 7.28 28.74 -35.61
N PRO A 265 7.53 27.70 -34.79
CA PRO A 265 6.84 26.42 -34.91
C PRO A 265 5.33 26.55 -34.76
N ASP A 266 4.59 25.73 -35.52
CA ASP A 266 3.13 25.59 -35.49
C ASP A 266 2.78 24.23 -34.85
N VAL A 267 2.31 24.27 -33.60
CA VAL A 267 1.95 23.11 -32.77
C VAL A 267 0.73 22.40 -33.34
N SER A 268 -0.19 23.12 -34.00
CA SER A 268 -1.39 22.51 -34.61
C SER A 268 -1.04 21.47 -35.68
N ARG A 269 0.14 21.58 -36.31
CA ARG A 269 0.66 20.61 -37.30
C ARG A 269 1.12 19.28 -36.71
N LEU A 270 1.25 19.16 -35.38
CA LEU A 270 1.61 17.90 -34.73
C LEU A 270 0.50 16.84 -34.85
N GLY A 271 -0.73 17.27 -35.15
CA GLY A 271 -1.89 16.40 -35.29
C GLY A 271 -2.46 15.92 -33.94
N PRO A 272 -3.44 14.99 -33.98
CA PRO A 272 -4.11 14.51 -32.77
C PRO A 272 -3.20 13.64 -31.91
N VAL A 273 -3.48 13.61 -30.59
CA VAL A 273 -2.75 12.76 -29.63
C VAL A 273 -3.07 11.28 -29.89
N PRO A 274 -2.05 10.43 -30.14
CA PRO A 274 -2.25 9.02 -30.41
C PRO A 274 -2.91 8.25 -29.26
N GLU A 275 -3.53 7.12 -29.59
CA GLU A 275 -4.25 6.28 -28.63
C GLU A 275 -3.39 5.20 -28.00
N ASP A 276 -2.38 4.73 -28.73
CA ASP A 276 -1.47 3.68 -28.30
C ASP A 276 -0.22 4.26 -27.61
N ARG A 277 0.47 3.41 -26.84
CA ARG A 277 1.61 3.85 -26.03
C ARG A 277 2.80 4.32 -26.87
N ALA A 278 3.14 3.57 -27.92
CA ALA A 278 4.31 3.89 -28.76
C ALA A 278 4.09 5.20 -29.52
N GLY A 279 2.89 5.40 -30.06
CA GLY A 279 2.48 6.64 -30.69
C GLY A 279 2.52 7.82 -29.71
N LEU A 280 2.03 7.63 -28.48
CA LEU A 280 2.05 8.66 -27.45
C LEU A 280 3.48 9.06 -27.06
N ASP A 281 4.37 8.09 -26.85
CA ASP A 281 5.78 8.36 -26.51
C ASP A 281 6.47 9.15 -27.63
N ALA A 282 6.23 8.78 -28.90
CA ALA A 282 6.73 9.51 -30.05
C ALA A 282 6.12 10.93 -30.14
N PHE A 283 4.85 11.09 -29.79
CA PHE A 283 4.18 12.39 -29.78
C PHE A 283 4.76 13.32 -28.70
N VAL A 284 4.99 12.81 -27.49
CA VAL A 284 5.63 13.56 -26.40
C VAL A 284 7.04 14.01 -26.80
N ALA A 285 7.83 13.13 -27.41
CA ALA A 285 9.16 13.51 -27.90
C ALA A 285 9.11 14.64 -28.95
N ARG A 286 8.07 14.67 -29.81
CA ARG A 286 7.84 15.77 -30.74
C ARG A 286 7.40 17.05 -30.03
N LEU A 287 6.53 16.97 -29.02
CA LEU A 287 6.16 18.13 -28.19
C LEU A 287 7.39 18.75 -27.53
N ASP A 288 8.27 17.93 -26.95
CA ASP A 288 9.51 18.41 -26.34
C ASP A 288 10.43 19.09 -27.36
N ALA A 289 10.51 18.56 -28.58
CA ALA A 289 11.27 19.17 -29.66
C ALA A 289 10.67 20.52 -30.08
N VAL A 290 9.34 20.62 -30.17
CA VAL A 290 8.64 21.88 -30.47
C VAL A 290 8.82 22.89 -29.35
N GLY A 291 8.71 22.47 -28.08
CA GLY A 291 8.98 23.34 -26.93
C GLY A 291 10.38 23.96 -26.98
N ARG A 292 11.41 23.13 -27.21
CA ARG A 292 12.79 23.63 -27.39
C ARG A 292 12.92 24.58 -28.59
N ALA A 293 12.22 24.31 -29.68
CA ALA A 293 12.25 25.18 -30.86
C ALA A 293 11.56 26.54 -30.60
N LEU A 294 10.45 26.56 -29.86
CA LEU A 294 9.76 27.78 -29.42
C LEU A 294 10.67 28.62 -28.51
N ASP A 295 11.35 27.99 -27.55
CA ASP A 295 12.28 28.68 -26.66
C ASP A 295 13.46 29.28 -27.45
N ALA A 296 14.05 28.49 -28.36
CA ALA A 296 15.13 28.98 -29.23
C ALA A 296 14.69 30.14 -30.13
N ALA A 297 13.47 30.10 -30.67
CA ALA A 297 12.91 31.20 -31.45
C ALA A 297 12.67 32.46 -30.59
N GLN A 298 12.15 32.28 -29.37
CA GLN A 298 11.94 33.39 -28.43
C GLN A 298 13.26 34.09 -28.08
N ASP A 299 14.30 33.32 -27.77
CA ASP A 299 15.62 33.87 -27.44
C ASP A 299 16.24 34.57 -28.64
N ALA A 300 16.20 33.95 -29.81
CA ALA A 300 16.71 34.53 -31.05
C ALA A 300 16.06 35.89 -31.36
N TYR A 301 14.73 35.98 -31.25
CA TYR A 301 14.01 37.23 -31.54
C TYR A 301 14.10 38.28 -30.43
N SER A 302 14.25 37.86 -29.17
CA SER A 302 14.38 38.78 -28.04
C SER A 302 15.76 39.43 -27.96
N GLU A 303 16.83 38.71 -28.32
CA GLU A 303 18.19 39.17 -28.08
C GLU A 303 18.54 40.48 -28.81
N PRO A 304 18.27 40.65 -30.12
CA PRO A 304 18.53 41.92 -30.80
C PRO A 304 17.74 43.10 -30.24
N LEU A 305 16.50 42.88 -29.79
CA LEU A 305 15.66 43.90 -29.17
C LEU A 305 16.22 44.33 -27.80
N ARG A 306 16.66 43.37 -26.99
CA ARG A 306 17.32 43.62 -25.72
C ARG A 306 18.64 44.35 -25.93
N GLU A 307 19.42 43.93 -26.91
CA GLU A 307 20.70 44.57 -27.23
C GLU A 307 20.51 46.03 -27.67
N ARG A 308 19.52 46.32 -28.53
CA ARG A 308 19.15 47.70 -28.89
C ARG A 308 18.80 48.53 -27.64
N ALA A 309 18.05 47.97 -26.69
CA ALA A 309 17.73 48.64 -25.44
C ALA A 309 18.97 48.87 -24.55
N ARG A 310 19.86 47.88 -24.46
CA ARG A 310 21.15 47.99 -23.74
C ARG A 310 22.02 49.10 -24.34
N LEU A 311 22.12 49.18 -25.67
CA LEU A 311 22.91 50.21 -26.36
C LEU A 311 22.38 51.63 -26.09
N ARG A 312 21.06 51.82 -26.06
CA ARG A 312 20.45 53.11 -25.66
C ARG A 312 20.82 53.50 -24.24
N TYR A 313 20.74 52.54 -23.32
CA TYR A 313 21.11 52.78 -21.92
C TYR A 313 22.60 53.13 -21.78
N ARG A 314 23.48 52.36 -22.44
CA ARG A 314 24.93 52.61 -22.48
C ARG A 314 25.27 53.99 -23.04
N LEU A 315 24.63 54.39 -24.15
CA LEU A 315 24.81 55.72 -24.73
C LEU A 315 24.45 56.82 -23.71
N GLY A 316 23.31 56.68 -23.02
CA GLY A 316 22.92 57.64 -21.97
C GLY A 316 23.92 57.74 -20.81
N GLN A 317 24.49 56.62 -20.38
CA GLN A 317 25.56 56.62 -19.38
C GLN A 317 26.83 57.31 -19.89
N ALA A 318 27.23 57.01 -21.13
CA ALA A 318 28.40 57.61 -21.77
C ALA A 318 28.24 59.13 -21.93
N VAL A 319 27.03 59.63 -22.16
CA VAL A 319 26.73 61.08 -22.21
C VAL A 319 27.00 61.74 -20.86
N THR A 320 26.55 61.11 -19.77
CA THR A 320 26.80 61.61 -18.42
C THR A 320 28.30 61.59 -18.08
N LEU A 321 29.01 60.54 -18.51
CA LEU A 321 30.46 60.43 -18.35
C LEU A 321 31.21 61.51 -19.14
N ALA A 322 30.82 61.76 -20.39
CA ALA A 322 31.42 62.79 -21.23
C ALA A 322 31.28 64.18 -20.58
N ALA A 323 30.10 64.51 -20.04
CA ALA A 323 29.86 65.75 -19.31
C ALA A 323 30.74 65.84 -18.04
N GLY A 324 30.81 64.77 -17.24
CA GLY A 324 31.66 64.70 -16.05
C GLY A 324 33.15 64.89 -16.35
N ASN A 325 33.62 64.44 -17.52
CA ASN A 325 34.99 64.60 -17.98
C ASN A 325 35.26 65.91 -18.75
N GLY A 326 34.25 66.79 -18.92
CA GLY A 326 34.34 68.03 -19.70
C GLY A 326 34.58 67.80 -21.20
N ARG A 327 34.14 66.66 -21.73
CA ARG A 327 34.32 66.22 -23.12
C ARG A 327 33.14 66.59 -24.02
N ASP A 328 31.98 66.87 -23.44
CA ASP A 328 30.70 67.19 -24.10
C ASP A 328 30.77 68.42 -25.03
N ALA A 329 31.63 69.40 -24.71
CA ALA A 329 31.86 70.58 -25.55
C ALA A 329 32.72 70.31 -26.80
N SER A 330 33.33 69.14 -26.94
CA SER A 330 34.16 68.81 -28.11
C SER A 330 33.30 68.58 -29.36
N PRO A 331 33.60 69.22 -30.51
CA PRO A 331 32.89 68.96 -31.77
C PRO A 331 32.89 67.48 -32.17
N THR A 332 34.01 66.79 -31.96
CA THR A 332 34.16 65.36 -32.29
C THR A 332 33.27 64.48 -31.39
N VAL A 333 33.15 64.83 -30.10
CA VAL A 333 32.30 64.08 -29.15
C VAL A 333 30.82 64.30 -29.47
N ARG A 334 30.43 65.53 -29.83
CA ARG A 334 29.06 65.83 -30.28
C ARG A 334 28.69 65.09 -31.57
N ALA A 335 29.57 65.12 -32.57
CA ALA A 335 29.33 64.40 -33.83
C ALA A 335 29.17 62.89 -33.59
N ALA A 336 30.06 62.28 -32.80
CA ALA A 336 29.96 60.87 -32.44
C ALA A 336 28.69 60.54 -31.64
N HIS A 337 28.25 61.44 -30.73
CA HIS A 337 26.98 61.28 -30.03
C HIS A 337 25.80 61.29 -31.00
N ASP A 338 25.75 62.25 -31.92
CA ASP A 338 24.65 62.36 -32.87
C ASP A 338 24.56 61.15 -33.80
N GLU A 339 25.70 60.66 -34.29
CA GLU A 339 25.76 59.42 -35.08
C GLU A 339 25.31 58.20 -34.27
N ALA A 340 25.83 58.01 -33.05
CA ALA A 340 25.44 56.89 -32.20
C ALA A 340 23.95 56.95 -31.81
N ARG A 341 23.44 58.14 -31.47
CA ARG A 341 22.03 58.38 -31.15
C ARG A 341 21.15 58.05 -32.34
N THR A 342 21.47 58.58 -33.52
CA THR A 342 20.72 58.27 -34.75
C THR A 342 20.73 56.77 -35.03
N ALA A 343 21.86 56.08 -34.85
CA ALA A 343 21.94 54.63 -35.08
C ALA A 343 21.03 53.82 -34.14
N VAL A 344 20.95 54.15 -32.84
CA VAL A 344 20.08 53.43 -31.88
C VAL A 344 18.60 53.83 -31.95
N GLU A 345 18.29 55.05 -32.41
CA GLU A 345 16.92 55.58 -32.53
C GLU A 345 16.25 55.20 -33.86
N THR A 346 17.01 55.08 -34.93
CA THR A 346 16.50 54.67 -36.26
C THR A 346 15.76 53.34 -36.18
N THR A 347 14.65 53.24 -36.92
CA THR A 347 13.82 52.04 -37.02
C THR A 347 13.56 51.75 -38.50
N PRO A 348 14.03 50.60 -39.05
CA PRO A 348 14.75 49.51 -38.38
C PRO A 348 16.19 49.87 -37.96
N CYS A 349 16.65 49.36 -36.82
CA CYS A 349 17.99 49.60 -36.27
C CYS A 349 18.99 48.53 -36.75
N ASP A 350 20.11 48.95 -37.31
CA ASP A 350 21.27 48.07 -37.50
C ASP A 350 22.03 47.98 -36.17
N VAL A 351 21.81 46.89 -35.45
CA VAL A 351 22.33 46.69 -34.08
C VAL A 351 23.86 46.60 -34.07
N ASP A 352 24.48 46.05 -35.12
CA ASP A 352 25.94 45.91 -35.17
C ASP A 352 26.61 47.25 -35.45
N LEU A 353 26.05 48.04 -36.38
CA LEU A 353 26.50 49.43 -36.59
C LEU A 353 26.29 50.28 -35.35
N ALA A 354 25.12 50.19 -34.72
CA ALA A 354 24.82 50.92 -33.49
C ALA A 354 25.79 50.56 -32.35
N ARG A 355 26.17 49.28 -32.22
CA ARG A 355 27.17 48.83 -31.25
C ARG A 355 28.52 49.52 -31.48
N ALA A 356 29.02 49.51 -32.71
CA ALA A 356 30.30 50.12 -33.05
C ALA A 356 30.32 51.63 -32.75
N LEU A 357 29.24 52.35 -33.09
CA LEU A 357 29.13 53.79 -32.86
C LEU A 357 29.02 54.14 -31.37
N VAL A 358 28.29 53.34 -30.57
CA VAL A 358 28.22 53.53 -29.12
C VAL A 358 29.60 53.27 -28.48
N GLU A 359 30.31 52.22 -28.89
CA GLU A 359 31.66 51.93 -28.39
C GLU A 359 32.66 53.04 -28.74
N GLN A 360 32.57 53.59 -29.96
CA GLN A 360 33.36 54.74 -30.37
C GLN A 360 33.06 55.98 -29.50
N TYR A 361 31.78 56.26 -29.24
CA TYR A 361 31.40 57.36 -28.37
C TYR A 361 31.88 57.17 -26.93
N GLU A 362 31.72 55.98 -26.36
CA GLU A 362 32.23 55.61 -25.04
C GLU A 362 33.74 55.83 -24.93
N HIS A 363 34.50 55.50 -25.99
CA HIS A 363 35.92 55.76 -26.05
C HIS A 363 36.23 57.27 -26.02
N LEU A 364 35.51 58.06 -26.82
CA LEU A 364 35.70 59.52 -26.91
C LEU A 364 35.29 60.27 -25.63
N ALA A 365 34.33 59.72 -24.87
CA ALA A 365 33.82 60.22 -23.61
C ALA A 365 34.82 60.07 -22.44
N ARG A 366 35.86 59.24 -22.58
CA ARG A 366 36.92 59.05 -21.57
C ARG A 366 37.71 60.35 -21.36
N PRO A 367 38.31 60.53 -20.16
CA PRO A 367 39.16 61.68 -19.90
C PRO A 367 40.40 61.65 -20.80
N LEU A 368 40.85 62.83 -21.24
CA LEU A 368 42.10 62.96 -21.97
C LEU A 368 43.29 62.74 -21.02
N PRO A 369 44.41 62.15 -21.49
CA PRO A 369 45.64 62.08 -20.72
C PRO A 369 46.07 63.48 -20.26
N GLY A 370 46.21 63.68 -18.94
CA GLY A 370 46.61 64.96 -18.33
C GLY A 370 45.49 65.98 -18.06
N GLY A 371 44.21 65.64 -18.34
CA GLY A 371 43.06 66.47 -17.94
C GLY A 371 42.69 66.32 -16.46
N ARG A 372 42.02 67.33 -15.88
CA ARG A 372 41.48 67.27 -14.51
C ARG A 372 40.55 66.06 -14.37
N GLY A 373 41.03 65.01 -13.71
CA GLY A 373 40.31 63.75 -13.47
C GLY A 373 41.04 62.48 -13.94
N GLY A 374 42.11 62.58 -14.72
CA GLY A 374 42.95 61.42 -15.06
C GLY A 374 43.84 61.01 -13.88
N ALA A 375 43.81 59.73 -13.48
CA ALA A 375 44.84 59.18 -12.60
C ALA A 375 46.21 59.35 -13.29
N ARG A 376 47.17 59.91 -12.55
CA ARG A 376 48.57 60.01 -12.98
C ARG A 376 49.21 58.63 -13.07
#